data_AF-A0A1F9Q111-F1
#
_entry.id   AF-A0A1F9Q111-F1
#
_cell.length_a   1.000
_cell.length_b   1.000
_cell.length_c   1.000
_cell.angle_alpha   90.00
_cell.angle_beta   90.00
_cell.angle_gamma   90.00
#
_symmetry.space_group_name_H-M   'P 1'
#
loop_
_entity.id
_entity.type
_entity.pdbx_description
1 polymer ?
#
loop_
_entity_poly.entity_id
_entity_poly.type
_entity_poly.pdbx_seq_one_letter_code
_entity_poly.pdbx_strand_id
1 'polypeptide(L)'
;MTAYLVIQLARFGDLVQTKRLLLSLCAEPDCEVHLCLDESLAPLARLLYPLVHLHPVTAHGTGLAKLPAGEQAQELLSRNVPAFRELAGINFRRVYNLNFSPLNFRLAALFAPSLVRGHVWHDGQEVVGQWARMAMRWSAMRRIGLNIADFWAWHHTAPVPAAEVNPVARGRGKGLGVVMAGRESRRSLPPKVLAALVTGLLDLRPELSGGAPLTLLGSASELHAARQLERELPARHARGLRNLCGATGWDALVEVVAGLDLVLTPDTGTMHLAAHLGVPVLATFLSSAWCYETGPYGQGHLVLQANLECAPCLEAQPCPVQMEGQVACLRPFAAPELVRYLSTHEASHLPSGLTAFASDTDRLGQTFTALAGPDNQANLRAHFRDFLSTHLGSGHLGAGQGEPSMVLNELAERLYTERDWLVPDPESSGGRFARLCSDIQSNDDNTAY
;
A
#
# COMPACT_ATOMS: atom_id res chain seq x y z
N MET A 1 30.92 -3.83 5.32
CA MET A 1 29.63 -3.52 4.68
C MET A 1 28.80 -2.69 5.63
N THR A 2 27.96 -1.81 5.10
CA THR A 2 27.04 -0.96 5.87
C THR A 2 25.71 -1.70 6.03
N ALA A 3 25.32 -2.04 7.25
CA ALA A 3 24.07 -2.76 7.50
C ALA A 3 22.90 -1.81 7.75
N TYR A 4 21.76 -2.08 7.12
CA TYR A 4 20.49 -1.38 7.34
C TYR A 4 19.43 -2.36 7.84
N LEU A 5 18.59 -1.91 8.78
CA LEU A 5 17.45 -2.69 9.24
C LEU A 5 16.14 -2.00 8.87
N VAL A 6 15.20 -2.74 8.31
CA VAL A 6 13.81 -2.34 8.15
C VAL A 6 12.96 -3.18 9.09
N ILE A 7 12.11 -2.55 9.90
CA ILE A 7 11.14 -3.21 10.77
C ILE A 7 9.75 -2.99 10.16
N GLN A 8 9.18 -4.07 9.62
CA GLN A 8 7.87 -4.10 8.96
C GLN A 8 7.07 -5.28 9.53
N LEU A 9 6.37 -5.03 10.61
CA LEU A 9 5.56 -6.03 11.31
C LEU A 9 4.09 -5.98 10.90
N ALA A 10 3.73 -5.36 9.76
CA ALA A 10 2.35 -5.29 9.32
C ALA A 10 1.96 -6.48 8.42
N ARG A 11 0.88 -6.32 7.63
CA ARG A 11 0.21 -7.43 6.95
C ARG A 11 0.86 -7.70 5.57
N PHE A 12 0.42 -8.76 4.91
CA PHE A 12 0.87 -9.17 3.58
C PHE A 12 1.01 -7.99 2.59
N GLY A 13 -0.01 -7.14 2.42
CA GLY A 13 0.06 -6.01 1.48
C GLY A 13 1.14 -4.98 1.82
N ASP A 14 1.35 -4.72 3.12
CA ASP A 14 2.37 -3.78 3.61
C ASP A 14 3.79 -4.31 3.36
N LEU A 15 3.99 -5.61 3.54
CA LEU A 15 5.26 -6.27 3.23
C LEU A 15 5.63 -6.10 1.75
N VAL A 16 4.68 -6.31 0.82
CA VAL A 16 4.93 -6.13 -0.62
C VAL A 16 5.21 -4.66 -0.96
N GLN A 17 4.49 -3.72 -0.32
CA GLN A 17 4.66 -2.28 -0.57
C GLN A 17 5.94 -1.70 0.04
N THR A 18 6.62 -2.43 0.92
CA THR A 18 7.94 -2.04 1.46
C THR A 18 9.06 -2.13 0.41
N LYS A 19 8.79 -2.73 -0.76
CA LYS A 19 9.74 -2.98 -1.85
C LYS A 19 10.56 -1.75 -2.25
N ARG A 20 9.94 -0.58 -2.46
CA ARG A 20 10.68 0.60 -2.95
C ARG A 20 11.75 1.04 -1.95
N LEU A 21 11.47 1.01 -0.65
CA LEU A 21 12.48 1.29 0.37
C LEU A 21 13.59 0.23 0.36
N LEU A 22 13.25 -1.05 0.33
CA LEU A 22 14.24 -2.14 0.31
C LEU A 22 15.16 -2.07 -0.90
N LEU A 23 14.60 -1.84 -2.10
CA LEU A 23 15.39 -1.66 -3.32
C LEU A 23 16.30 -0.44 -3.23
N SER A 24 15.83 0.65 -2.63
CA SER A 24 16.64 1.86 -2.42
C SER A 24 17.84 1.59 -1.53
N LEU A 25 17.64 0.86 -0.44
CA LEU A 25 18.71 0.47 0.46
C LEU A 25 19.68 -0.49 -0.22
N CYS A 26 19.18 -1.54 -0.91
CA CYS A 26 20.02 -2.50 -1.63
C CYS A 26 20.83 -1.88 -2.77
N ALA A 27 20.41 -0.72 -3.29
CA ALA A 27 21.15 0.01 -4.31
C ALA A 27 22.34 0.81 -3.75
N GLU A 28 22.45 0.95 -2.42
CA GLU A 28 23.64 1.56 -1.82
C GLU A 28 24.88 0.66 -1.99
N PRO A 29 26.06 1.23 -2.32
CA PRO A 29 27.30 0.47 -2.43
C PRO A 29 27.69 -0.22 -1.11
N ASP A 30 28.20 -1.45 -1.21
CA ASP A 30 28.74 -2.22 -0.08
C ASP A 30 27.80 -2.34 1.14
N CYS A 31 26.49 -2.43 0.90
CA CYS A 31 25.47 -2.52 1.94
C CYS A 31 24.91 -3.94 2.13
N GLU A 32 24.40 -4.19 3.35
CA GLU A 32 23.58 -5.35 3.67
C GLU A 32 22.22 -4.86 4.18
N VAL A 33 21.13 -5.41 3.65
CA VAL A 33 19.78 -5.01 4.05
C VAL A 33 19.12 -6.14 4.83
N HIS A 34 18.60 -5.80 6.00
CA HIS A 34 17.93 -6.70 6.90
C HIS A 34 16.46 -6.30 7.05
N LEU A 35 15.57 -7.28 7.19
CA LEU A 35 14.13 -7.08 7.35
C LEU A 35 13.62 -7.88 8.55
N CYS A 36 13.18 -7.16 9.58
CA CYS A 36 12.44 -7.72 10.69
C CYS A 36 10.94 -7.71 10.35
N LEU A 37 10.32 -8.89 10.39
CA LEU A 37 8.94 -9.12 9.94
C LEU A 37 8.23 -10.19 10.76
N ASP A 38 6.91 -10.25 10.62
CA ASP A 38 6.14 -11.36 11.20
C ASP A 38 6.53 -12.70 10.55
N GLU A 39 6.77 -13.71 11.38
CA GLU A 39 7.23 -15.05 10.99
C GLU A 39 6.32 -15.70 9.93
N SER A 40 5.00 -15.45 10.00
CA SER A 40 4.04 -16.02 9.04
C SER A 40 4.26 -15.56 7.60
N LEU A 41 4.94 -14.43 7.40
CA LEU A 41 5.24 -13.84 6.10
C LEU A 41 6.68 -14.13 5.63
N ALA A 42 7.53 -14.73 6.47
CA ALA A 42 8.92 -15.03 6.12
C ALA A 42 9.09 -15.87 4.84
N PRO A 43 8.28 -16.92 4.58
CA PRO A 43 8.39 -17.66 3.32
C PRO A 43 8.10 -16.80 2.09
N LEU A 44 7.09 -15.93 2.16
CA LEU A 44 6.79 -14.99 1.07
C LEU A 44 7.93 -13.98 0.89
N ALA A 45 8.45 -13.39 1.97
CA ALA A 45 9.53 -12.42 1.90
C ALA A 45 10.79 -12.99 1.21
N ARG A 46 11.10 -14.28 1.41
CA ARG A 46 12.21 -14.96 0.71
C ARG A 46 12.02 -14.98 -0.81
N LEU A 47 10.79 -15.12 -1.27
CA LEU A 47 10.45 -15.12 -2.71
C LEU A 47 10.55 -13.70 -3.30
N LEU A 48 10.09 -12.69 -2.56
CA LEU A 48 10.01 -11.32 -3.06
C LEU A 48 11.35 -10.58 -2.95
N TYR A 49 12.15 -10.88 -1.92
CA TYR A 49 13.35 -10.14 -1.54
C TYR A 49 14.54 -11.09 -1.28
N PRO A 50 15.01 -11.84 -2.30
CA PRO A 50 16.05 -12.86 -2.12
C PRO A 50 17.42 -12.30 -1.67
N LEU A 51 17.64 -10.99 -1.82
CA LEU A 51 18.87 -10.30 -1.41
C LEU A 51 18.80 -9.70 0.01
N VAL A 52 17.67 -9.88 0.71
CA VAL A 52 17.43 -9.27 2.03
C VAL A 52 17.53 -10.34 3.12
N HIS A 53 18.29 -10.04 4.18
CA HIS A 53 18.43 -10.91 5.35
C HIS A 53 17.19 -10.80 6.23
N LEU A 54 16.49 -11.91 6.44
CA LEU A 54 15.22 -11.91 7.17
C LEU A 54 15.40 -12.25 8.65
N HIS A 55 14.75 -11.46 9.49
CA HIS A 55 14.68 -11.65 10.96
C HIS A 55 13.22 -11.86 11.36
N PRO A 56 12.69 -13.10 11.25
CA PRO A 56 11.30 -13.38 11.60
C PRO A 56 11.07 -13.27 13.11
N VAL A 57 9.94 -12.67 13.48
CA VAL A 57 9.45 -12.58 14.87
C VAL A 57 7.97 -12.94 14.92
N THR A 58 7.49 -13.46 16.05
CA THR A 58 6.05 -13.60 16.28
C THR A 58 5.49 -12.24 16.69
N ALA A 59 4.79 -11.53 15.79
CA ALA A 59 4.25 -10.18 16.05
C ALA A 59 2.75 -10.17 16.32
N HIS A 60 1.96 -10.95 15.56
CA HIS A 60 0.49 -10.96 15.67
C HIS A 60 -0.06 -12.10 16.53
N GLY A 61 0.81 -12.85 17.20
CA GLY A 61 0.40 -14.01 18.00
C GLY A 61 -0.26 -15.13 17.20
N THR A 62 -0.05 -15.17 15.88
CA THR A 62 -0.52 -16.26 15.02
C THR A 62 0.08 -17.57 15.53
N GLY A 63 -0.78 -18.52 15.91
CA GLY A 63 -0.38 -19.77 16.55
C GLY A 63 -0.34 -19.74 18.08
N LEU A 64 -0.33 -18.56 18.72
CA LEU A 64 -0.40 -18.42 20.19
C LEU A 64 -1.83 -18.51 20.72
N ALA A 65 -2.84 -18.16 19.92
CA ALA A 65 -4.25 -18.22 20.32
C ALA A 65 -4.75 -19.63 20.72
N LYS A 66 -4.00 -20.68 20.37
CA LYS A 66 -4.27 -22.07 20.75
C LYS A 66 -3.70 -22.44 22.13
N LEU A 67 -2.84 -21.60 22.69
CA LEU A 67 -2.20 -21.82 23.99
C LEU A 67 -3.03 -21.21 25.13
N PRO A 68 -2.96 -21.75 26.35
CA PRO A 68 -3.54 -21.14 27.54
C PRO A 68 -3.03 -19.70 27.73
N ALA A 69 -3.89 -18.78 28.19
CA ALA A 69 -3.55 -17.36 28.31
C ALA A 69 -2.29 -17.07 29.16
N GLY A 70 -2.00 -17.91 30.16
CA GLY A 70 -0.79 -17.81 31.00
C GLY A 70 0.51 -18.23 30.30
N GLU A 71 0.44 -18.99 29.20
CA GLU A 71 1.60 -19.52 28.49
C GLU A 71 1.95 -18.71 27.24
N GLN A 72 1.00 -17.94 26.70
CA GLN A 72 1.18 -17.15 25.48
C GLN A 72 2.32 -16.14 25.59
N ALA A 73 2.43 -15.44 26.73
CA ALA A 73 3.49 -14.45 26.94
C ALA A 73 4.88 -15.11 27.03
N GLN A 74 4.98 -16.24 27.72
CA GLN A 74 6.22 -16.99 27.84
C GLN A 74 6.67 -17.53 26.48
N GLU A 75 5.73 -18.06 25.69
CA GLU A 75 6.02 -18.57 24.34
C GLU A 75 6.38 -17.44 23.37
N LEU A 76 5.70 -16.30 23.43
CA LEU A 76 6.05 -15.12 22.64
C LEU A 76 7.50 -14.68 22.93
N LEU A 77 7.87 -14.61 24.21
CA LEU A 77 9.22 -14.24 24.64
C LEU A 77 10.25 -15.30 24.23
N SER A 78 9.97 -16.59 24.43
CA SER A 78 10.90 -17.68 24.08
C SER A 78 11.24 -17.68 22.59
N ARG A 79 10.25 -17.41 21.73
CA ARG A 79 10.41 -17.31 20.27
C ARG A 79 11.13 -16.04 19.82
N ASN A 80 10.80 -14.89 20.43
CA ASN A 80 11.28 -13.60 19.95
C ASN A 80 12.63 -13.19 20.53
N VAL A 81 12.96 -13.58 21.76
CA VAL A 81 14.21 -13.18 22.43
C VAL A 81 15.47 -13.55 21.62
N PRO A 82 15.57 -14.75 20.99
CA PRO A 82 16.70 -15.07 20.11
C PRO A 82 16.87 -14.07 18.95
N ALA A 83 15.79 -13.78 18.22
CA ALA A 83 15.81 -12.83 17.12
C ALA A 83 16.16 -11.41 17.60
N PHE A 84 15.67 -10.99 18.77
CA PHE A 84 16.01 -9.69 19.35
C PHE A 84 17.49 -9.59 19.74
N ARG A 85 18.07 -10.67 20.28
CA ARG A 85 19.51 -10.72 20.60
C ARG A 85 20.37 -10.68 19.35
N GLU A 86 19.96 -11.40 18.30
CA GLU A 86 20.63 -11.34 17.01
C GLU A 86 20.62 -9.92 16.43
N LEU A 87 19.44 -9.30 16.36
CA LEU A 87 19.27 -7.92 15.90
C LEU A 87 20.14 -6.93 16.71
N ALA A 88 20.12 -7.04 18.04
CA ALA A 88 20.93 -6.17 18.91
C ALA A 88 22.46 -6.39 18.77
N GLY A 89 22.86 -7.56 18.26
CA GLY A 89 24.27 -7.88 18.01
C GLY A 89 24.81 -7.34 16.68
N ILE A 90 23.95 -6.85 15.79
CA ILE A 90 24.35 -6.32 14.48
C ILE A 90 24.53 -4.80 14.56
N ASN A 91 25.66 -4.31 14.04
CA ASN A 91 25.95 -2.87 13.99
C ASN A 91 25.29 -2.19 12.79
N PHE A 92 24.03 -1.78 12.95
CA PHE A 92 23.29 -1.07 11.91
C PHE A 92 23.68 0.40 11.79
N ARG A 93 23.85 0.87 10.55
CA ARG A 93 23.99 2.28 10.19
C ARG A 93 22.73 3.07 10.47
N ARG A 94 21.57 2.45 10.21
CA ARG A 94 20.23 3.04 10.39
C ARG A 94 19.18 1.95 10.50
N VAL A 95 18.14 2.23 11.27
CA VAL A 95 16.97 1.37 11.49
C VAL A 95 15.72 2.12 11.06
N TYR A 96 14.94 1.54 10.16
CA TYR A 96 13.69 2.10 9.65
C TYR A 96 12.50 1.38 10.28
N ASN A 97 11.84 2.01 11.24
CA ASN A 97 10.70 1.43 11.96
C ASN A 97 9.37 1.94 11.40
N LEU A 98 8.74 1.12 10.56
CA LEU A 98 7.72 1.59 9.61
C LEU A 98 6.30 1.64 10.17
N ASN A 99 5.96 0.86 11.20
CA ASN A 99 4.58 0.77 11.70
C ASN A 99 4.41 1.33 13.11
N PHE A 100 3.26 1.94 13.34
CA PHE A 100 2.81 2.36 14.64
C PHE A 100 2.24 1.16 15.41
N SER A 101 3.05 0.53 16.27
CA SER A 101 2.59 -0.51 17.18
C SER A 101 3.44 -0.57 18.45
N PRO A 102 2.88 -1.01 19.60
CA PRO A 102 3.65 -1.16 20.83
C PRO A 102 4.88 -2.04 20.66
N LEU A 103 4.76 -3.17 19.95
CA LEU A 103 5.90 -4.06 19.70
C LEU A 103 6.99 -3.40 18.87
N ASN A 104 6.63 -2.59 17.86
CA ASN A 104 7.62 -1.85 17.08
C ASN A 104 8.38 -0.82 17.92
N PHE A 105 7.71 -0.14 18.85
CA PHE A 105 8.42 0.74 19.78
C PHE A 105 9.36 -0.04 20.70
N ARG A 106 8.98 -1.25 21.15
CA ARG A 106 9.87 -2.11 21.96
C ARG A 106 11.05 -2.67 21.17
N LEU A 107 10.87 -3.00 19.90
CA LEU A 107 11.97 -3.37 19.01
C LEU A 107 12.92 -2.19 18.78
N ALA A 108 12.41 -0.97 18.59
CA ALA A 108 13.23 0.22 18.44
C ALA A 108 14.11 0.48 19.68
N ALA A 109 13.66 0.07 20.88
CA ALA A 109 14.43 0.20 22.11
C ALA A 109 15.72 -0.63 22.15
N LEU A 110 15.91 -1.57 21.21
CA LEU A 110 17.16 -2.33 21.07
C LEU A 110 18.30 -1.47 20.50
N PHE A 111 18.00 -0.30 19.95
CA PHE A 111 18.94 0.53 19.20
C PHE A 111 19.06 1.94 19.80
N ALA A 112 20.19 2.60 19.54
CA ALA A 112 20.34 4.00 19.90
C ALA A 112 19.27 4.85 19.17
N PRO A 113 18.53 5.74 19.86
CA PRO A 113 17.42 6.49 19.26
C PRO A 113 17.80 7.28 18.00
N SER A 114 19.04 7.78 17.93
CA SER A 114 19.58 8.52 16.77
C SER A 114 19.71 7.68 15.50
N LEU A 115 19.77 6.35 15.62
CA LEU A 115 19.82 5.41 14.49
C LEU A 115 18.44 5.10 13.93
N VAL A 116 17.37 5.32 14.69
CA VAL A 116 16.01 4.91 14.31
C VAL A 116 15.32 6.02 13.51
N ARG A 117 14.50 5.64 12.53
CA ARG A 117 13.61 6.50 11.73
C ARG A 117 12.17 5.97 11.78
N GLY A 118 11.19 6.85 11.67
CA GLY A 118 9.77 6.53 11.82
C GLY A 118 9.36 6.51 13.29
N HIS A 119 9.23 5.33 13.88
CA HIS A 119 8.75 5.15 15.26
C HIS A 119 9.93 4.85 16.19
N VAL A 120 10.22 5.79 17.09
CA VAL A 120 11.43 5.80 17.93
C VAL A 120 11.05 5.57 19.40
N TRP A 121 11.90 4.84 20.10
CA TRP A 121 11.86 4.74 21.56
C TRP A 121 12.97 5.62 22.14
N HIS A 122 12.63 6.58 23.01
CA HIS A 122 13.59 7.51 23.59
C HIS A 122 13.27 7.76 25.06
N ASP A 123 14.19 7.42 25.96
CA ASP A 123 14.08 7.65 27.42
C ASP A 123 12.73 7.24 28.03
N GLY A 124 12.22 6.07 27.63
CA GLY A 124 10.97 5.55 28.15
C GLY A 124 9.70 6.00 27.40
N GLN A 125 9.85 6.79 26.33
CA GLN A 125 8.74 7.39 25.59
C GLN A 125 8.66 6.88 24.15
N GLU A 126 7.42 6.78 23.67
CA GLU A 126 7.08 6.55 22.26
C GLU A 126 7.14 7.88 21.50
N VAL A 127 8.09 8.01 20.57
CA VAL A 127 8.30 9.23 19.79
C VAL A 127 8.08 8.93 18.32
N VAL A 128 7.26 9.73 17.66
CA VAL A 128 7.02 9.64 16.21
C VAL A 128 7.85 10.70 15.49
N GLY A 129 8.66 10.27 14.52
CA GLY A 129 9.50 11.12 13.68
C GLY A 129 8.69 12.07 12.80
N GLN A 130 9.32 13.18 12.38
CA GLN A 130 8.64 14.27 11.69
C GLN A 130 7.88 13.80 10.45
N TRP A 131 8.48 12.96 9.60
CA TRP A 131 7.85 12.46 8.37
C TRP A 131 6.56 11.69 8.66
N ALA A 132 6.59 10.78 9.63
CA ALA A 132 5.40 10.02 10.05
C ALA A 132 4.34 10.91 10.72
N ARG A 133 4.73 11.90 11.53
CA ARG A 133 3.77 12.88 12.10
C ARG A 133 3.12 13.74 11.02
N MET A 134 3.88 14.16 10.01
CA MET A 134 3.34 14.88 8.86
C MET A 134 2.31 14.00 8.12
N ALA A 135 2.61 12.71 7.96
CA ALA A 135 1.68 11.77 7.35
C ALA A 135 0.36 11.62 8.08
N MET A 136 0.39 11.58 9.41
CA MET A 136 -0.83 11.54 10.21
C MET A 136 -1.73 12.76 9.97
N ARG A 137 -1.17 13.93 9.68
CA ARG A 137 -1.94 15.15 9.39
C ARG A 137 -2.62 15.11 8.04
N TRP A 138 -1.91 14.73 6.97
CA TRP A 138 -2.56 14.61 5.66
C TRP A 138 -3.46 13.38 5.55
N SER A 139 -3.33 12.38 6.41
CA SER A 139 -4.29 11.26 6.44
C SER A 139 -5.71 11.69 6.83
N ALA A 140 -5.89 12.87 7.42
CA ALA A 140 -7.22 13.48 7.60
C ALA A 140 -7.82 13.97 6.26
N MET A 141 -6.98 14.14 5.23
CA MET A 141 -7.32 14.60 3.88
C MET A 141 -7.11 13.47 2.86
N ARG A 142 -7.67 12.29 3.12
CA ARG A 142 -7.41 11.05 2.36
C ARG A 142 -7.46 11.17 0.83
N ARG A 143 -8.31 12.07 0.30
CA ARG A 143 -8.43 12.30 -1.15
C ARG A 143 -7.19 12.87 -1.81
N ILE A 144 -6.24 13.42 -1.04
CA ILE A 144 -4.97 13.94 -1.57
C ILE A 144 -3.76 13.02 -1.39
N GLY A 145 -3.97 11.81 -0.86
CA GLY A 145 -2.94 10.93 -0.32
C GLY A 145 -1.71 10.62 -1.19
N LEU A 146 -0.69 10.09 -0.51
CA LEU A 146 0.54 9.54 -1.08
C LEU A 146 0.50 8.02 -0.93
N ASN A 147 0.97 7.28 -1.94
CA ASN A 147 0.98 5.83 -1.87
C ASN A 147 1.94 5.37 -0.76
N ILE A 148 1.54 4.38 0.02
CA ILE A 148 2.31 3.95 1.21
C ILE A 148 3.70 3.41 0.85
N ALA A 149 3.87 2.81 -0.33
CA ALA A 149 5.18 2.38 -0.81
C ALA A 149 6.14 3.57 -1.00
N ASP A 150 5.61 4.72 -1.46
CA ASP A 150 6.39 5.96 -1.59
C ASP A 150 6.63 6.59 -0.23
N PHE A 151 5.62 6.61 0.64
CA PHE A 151 5.77 7.11 2.01
C PHE A 151 6.95 6.43 2.71
N TRP A 152 7.03 5.10 2.65
CA TRP A 152 8.16 4.39 3.25
C TRP A 152 9.47 4.61 2.50
N ALA A 153 9.45 4.63 1.16
CA ALA A 153 10.64 4.88 0.36
C ALA A 153 11.29 6.23 0.68
N TRP A 154 10.50 7.26 0.97
CA TRP A 154 11.00 8.59 1.28
C TRP A 154 11.63 8.76 2.66
N HIS A 155 11.69 7.71 3.49
CA HIS A 155 12.67 7.66 4.58
C HIS A 155 14.11 7.56 4.07
N HIS A 156 14.31 7.08 2.84
CA HIS A 156 15.58 7.14 2.12
C HIS A 156 15.77 8.54 1.48
N THR A 157 17.02 9.02 1.43
CA THR A 157 17.35 10.37 0.95
C THR A 157 17.36 10.50 -0.57
N ALA A 158 17.34 9.40 -1.30
CA ALA A 158 17.26 9.36 -2.76
C ALA A 158 16.70 7.98 -3.18
N PRO A 159 15.41 7.70 -2.96
CA PRO A 159 14.85 6.40 -3.27
C PRO A 159 14.94 6.12 -4.77
N VAL A 160 15.01 4.84 -5.13
CA VAL A 160 15.02 4.42 -6.55
C VAL A 160 13.81 5.00 -7.29
N PRO A 161 13.93 5.29 -8.60
CA PRO A 161 12.81 5.77 -9.40
C PRO A 161 11.60 4.85 -9.29
N ALA A 162 10.41 5.44 -9.14
CA ALA A 162 9.16 4.70 -8.96
C ALA A 162 8.88 3.72 -10.13
N ALA A 163 9.21 4.13 -11.36
CA ALA A 163 9.05 3.31 -12.56
C ALA A 163 9.91 2.03 -12.58
N GLU A 164 10.96 1.96 -11.74
CA GLU A 164 11.89 0.81 -11.69
C GLU A 164 11.50 -0.20 -10.58
N VAL A 165 10.54 0.14 -9.72
CA VAL A 165 10.17 -0.69 -8.56
C VAL A 165 9.50 -1.99 -9.00
N ASN A 166 8.54 -1.89 -9.92
CA ASN A 166 7.80 -3.03 -10.45
C ASN A 166 7.88 -3.05 -11.98
N PRO A 167 7.92 -4.24 -12.60
CA PRO A 167 7.86 -4.33 -14.06
C PRO A 167 6.57 -3.71 -14.60
N VAL A 168 6.63 -3.13 -15.80
CA VAL A 168 5.43 -2.69 -16.52
C VAL A 168 4.51 -3.90 -16.73
N ALA A 169 3.25 -3.75 -16.33
CA ALA A 169 2.33 -4.87 -16.28
C ALA A 169 1.99 -5.43 -17.67
N ARG A 170 2.09 -6.74 -17.84
CA ARG A 170 1.76 -7.46 -19.09
C ARG A 170 1.19 -8.84 -18.81
N GLY A 171 0.18 -9.23 -19.58
CA GLY A 171 -0.43 -10.56 -19.46
C GLY A 171 0.53 -11.69 -19.84
N ARG A 172 0.32 -12.87 -19.25
CA ARG A 172 1.24 -14.03 -19.31
C ARG A 172 0.59 -15.32 -19.81
N GLY A 173 -0.65 -15.26 -20.27
CA GLY A 173 -1.34 -16.33 -21.01
C GLY A 173 -2.10 -17.37 -20.18
N LYS A 174 -2.25 -17.19 -18.85
CA LYS A 174 -3.05 -18.11 -18.00
C LYS A 174 -4.40 -17.52 -17.57
N GLY A 175 -4.94 -16.56 -18.30
CA GLY A 175 -6.33 -16.11 -18.15
C GLY A 175 -6.57 -15.17 -16.97
N LEU A 176 -7.81 -15.14 -16.48
CA LEU A 176 -8.28 -14.21 -15.45
C LEU A 176 -8.13 -14.81 -14.04
N GLY A 177 -7.46 -14.09 -13.15
CA GLY A 177 -7.55 -14.32 -11.71
C GLY A 177 -8.61 -13.41 -11.07
N VAL A 178 -9.43 -13.95 -10.19
CA VAL A 178 -10.38 -13.19 -9.38
C VAL A 178 -10.06 -13.39 -7.92
N VAL A 179 -9.71 -12.32 -7.24
CA VAL A 179 -9.42 -12.36 -5.81
C VAL A 179 -10.73 -12.21 -5.04
N MET A 180 -11.04 -13.26 -4.29
CA MET A 180 -12.14 -13.29 -3.35
C MET A 180 -11.72 -12.59 -2.06
N ALA A 181 -12.60 -11.73 -1.56
CA ALA A 181 -12.47 -11.10 -0.26
C ALA A 181 -13.82 -11.21 0.47
N GLY A 182 -13.78 -11.51 1.77
CA GLY A 182 -14.96 -11.75 2.59
C GLY A 182 -15.92 -10.54 2.66
N ARG A 183 -17.21 -10.83 2.91
CA ARG A 183 -18.30 -9.84 3.06
C ARG A 183 -18.07 -8.85 4.21
N GLU A 184 -17.23 -9.20 5.19
CA GLU A 184 -16.90 -8.35 6.34
C GLU A 184 -16.07 -7.13 5.95
N SER A 185 -15.39 -7.17 4.80
CA SER A 185 -14.76 -6.01 4.21
C SER A 185 -15.75 -5.30 3.29
N ARG A 186 -16.22 -4.12 3.72
CA ARG A 186 -17.00 -3.18 2.88
C ARG A 186 -16.24 -2.74 1.61
N ARG A 187 -14.96 -3.14 1.46
CA ARG A 187 -14.10 -2.88 0.30
C ARG A 187 -14.25 -3.92 -0.83
N SER A 188 -15.18 -4.87 -0.71
CA SER A 188 -15.32 -5.98 -1.66
C SER A 188 -16.67 -5.97 -2.37
N LEU A 189 -16.68 -6.36 -3.65
CA LEU A 189 -17.93 -6.55 -4.39
C LEU A 189 -18.62 -7.87 -3.96
N PRO A 190 -19.95 -7.86 -3.71
CA PRO A 190 -20.69 -9.07 -3.47
C PRO A 190 -20.60 -10.04 -4.66
N PRO A 191 -20.64 -11.37 -4.44
CA PRO A 191 -20.48 -12.36 -5.51
C PRO A 191 -21.39 -12.15 -6.73
N LYS A 192 -22.65 -11.72 -6.53
CA LYS A 192 -23.58 -11.43 -7.62
C LYS A 192 -23.12 -10.25 -8.51
N VAL A 193 -22.62 -9.17 -7.90
CA VAL A 193 -22.09 -8.01 -8.65
C VAL A 193 -20.79 -8.39 -9.34
N LEU A 194 -19.93 -9.12 -8.64
CA LEU A 194 -18.66 -9.62 -9.16
C LEU A 194 -18.88 -10.58 -10.35
N ALA A 195 -19.89 -11.45 -10.30
CA ALA A 195 -20.23 -12.37 -11.39
C ALA A 195 -20.57 -11.66 -12.69
N ALA A 196 -21.33 -10.56 -12.63
CA ALA A 196 -21.67 -9.76 -13.79
C ALA A 196 -20.42 -9.15 -14.43
N LEU A 197 -19.51 -8.62 -13.59
CA LEU A 197 -18.24 -8.05 -14.03
C LEU A 197 -17.32 -9.09 -14.66
N VAL A 198 -17.15 -10.25 -14.01
CA VAL A 198 -16.34 -11.37 -14.50
C VAL A 198 -16.90 -11.91 -15.81
N THR A 199 -18.22 -12.10 -15.89
CA THR A 199 -18.90 -12.54 -17.13
C THR A 199 -18.64 -11.56 -18.27
N GLY A 200 -18.81 -10.26 -18.01
CA GLY A 200 -18.52 -9.22 -18.99
C GLY A 200 -17.08 -9.26 -19.47
N LEU A 201 -16.11 -9.34 -18.56
CA LEU A 201 -14.68 -9.40 -18.93
C LEU A 201 -14.36 -10.63 -19.80
N LEU A 202 -14.86 -11.82 -19.42
CA LEU A 202 -14.61 -13.05 -20.17
C LEU A 202 -15.30 -13.05 -21.54
N ASP A 203 -16.52 -12.52 -21.63
CA ASP A 203 -17.23 -12.41 -22.91
C ASP A 203 -16.56 -11.39 -23.86
N LEU A 204 -16.00 -10.31 -23.31
CA LEU A 204 -15.37 -9.22 -24.08
C LEU A 204 -13.91 -9.47 -24.44
N ARG A 205 -13.23 -10.34 -23.69
CA ARG A 205 -11.79 -10.64 -23.85
C ARG A 205 -11.61 -12.16 -23.95
N PRO A 206 -11.94 -12.79 -25.10
CA PRO A 206 -11.86 -14.24 -25.27
C PRO A 206 -10.46 -14.81 -25.01
N GLU A 207 -9.40 -14.01 -25.17
CA GLU A 207 -8.04 -14.40 -24.83
C GLU A 207 -7.85 -14.72 -23.34
N LEU A 208 -8.68 -14.15 -22.46
CA LEU A 208 -8.69 -14.49 -21.03
C LEU A 208 -9.29 -15.88 -20.77
N SER A 209 -9.91 -16.51 -21.77
CA SER A 209 -10.64 -17.78 -21.63
C SER A 209 -9.87 -19.02 -22.13
N GLY A 210 -8.58 -18.91 -22.47
CA GLY A 210 -7.77 -20.03 -22.94
C GLY A 210 -7.12 -20.88 -21.82
N GLY A 211 -7.17 -22.22 -21.93
CA GLY A 211 -6.40 -23.17 -21.09
C GLY A 211 -6.89 -23.40 -19.65
N ALA A 212 -7.16 -22.33 -18.90
CA ALA A 212 -7.89 -22.31 -17.63
C ALA A 212 -8.44 -20.88 -17.43
N PRO A 213 -9.67 -20.58 -17.90
CA PRO A 213 -10.17 -19.21 -18.08
C PRO A 213 -10.12 -18.35 -16.82
N LEU A 214 -10.41 -19.00 -15.69
CA LEU A 214 -10.81 -18.32 -14.48
C LEU A 214 -10.26 -19.05 -13.27
N THR A 215 -9.43 -18.35 -12.51
CA THR A 215 -8.87 -18.84 -11.25
C THR A 215 -9.36 -17.98 -10.10
N LEU A 216 -10.04 -18.58 -9.12
CA LEU A 216 -10.43 -17.89 -7.89
C LEU A 216 -9.32 -18.00 -6.86
N LEU A 217 -8.92 -16.87 -6.29
CA LEU A 217 -7.85 -16.75 -5.30
C LEU A 217 -8.42 -16.22 -3.98
N GLY A 218 -7.90 -16.68 -2.85
CA GLY A 218 -8.33 -16.23 -1.53
C GLY A 218 -7.80 -17.15 -0.44
N SER A 219 -8.03 -16.80 0.82
CA SER A 219 -7.77 -17.69 1.93
C SER A 219 -8.91 -18.71 2.10
N ALA A 220 -8.79 -19.59 3.09
CA ALA A 220 -9.85 -20.55 3.40
C ALA A 220 -11.15 -19.87 3.87
N SER A 221 -11.09 -18.67 4.44
CA SER A 221 -12.28 -17.94 4.92
C SER A 221 -13.18 -17.47 3.76
N GLU A 222 -12.63 -17.27 2.56
CA GLU A 222 -13.38 -16.83 1.39
C GLU A 222 -14.02 -17.96 0.57
N LEU A 223 -13.86 -19.23 0.97
CA LEU A 223 -14.39 -20.38 0.22
C LEU A 223 -15.91 -20.30 0.01
N HIS A 224 -16.65 -19.78 0.98
CA HIS A 224 -18.09 -19.57 0.85
C HIS A 224 -18.44 -18.56 -0.25
N ALA A 225 -17.74 -17.42 -0.28
CA ALA A 225 -17.94 -16.39 -1.29
C ALA A 225 -17.54 -16.90 -2.69
N ALA A 226 -16.46 -17.67 -2.78
CA ALA A 226 -16.01 -18.30 -4.02
C ALA A 226 -17.08 -19.25 -4.60
N ARG A 227 -17.63 -20.14 -3.77
CA ARG A 227 -18.73 -21.03 -4.17
C ARG A 227 -20.01 -20.28 -4.53
N GLN A 228 -20.26 -19.12 -3.91
CA GLN A 228 -21.38 -18.28 -4.33
C GLN A 228 -21.12 -17.70 -5.73
N LEU A 229 -19.93 -17.16 -5.99
CA LEU A 229 -19.55 -16.64 -7.31
C LEU A 229 -19.68 -17.73 -8.38
N GLU A 230 -19.19 -18.94 -8.13
CA GLU A 230 -19.32 -20.09 -9.03
C GLU A 230 -20.77 -20.36 -9.46
N ARG A 231 -21.74 -20.22 -8.53
CA ARG A 231 -23.17 -20.43 -8.82
C ARG A 231 -23.81 -19.29 -9.59
N GLU A 232 -23.30 -18.07 -9.44
CA GLU A 232 -23.80 -16.87 -10.12
C GLU A 232 -23.24 -16.75 -11.55
N LEU A 233 -22.15 -17.45 -11.86
CA LEU A 233 -21.54 -17.45 -13.18
C LEU A 233 -22.33 -18.30 -14.19
N PRO A 234 -22.43 -17.87 -15.47
CA PRO A 234 -22.96 -18.71 -16.53
C PRO A 234 -22.17 -20.01 -16.69
N ALA A 235 -22.87 -21.11 -17.00
CA ALA A 235 -22.27 -22.45 -17.10
C ALA A 235 -21.06 -22.52 -18.06
N ARG A 236 -21.04 -21.70 -19.12
CA ARG A 236 -19.91 -21.61 -20.07
C ARG A 236 -18.60 -21.14 -19.43
N HIS A 237 -18.69 -20.26 -18.43
CA HIS A 237 -17.55 -19.67 -17.72
C HIS A 237 -17.20 -20.43 -16.43
N ALA A 238 -18.18 -21.15 -15.86
CA ALA A 238 -17.93 -22.05 -14.75
C ALA A 238 -17.14 -23.30 -15.16
N ARG A 239 -17.20 -23.70 -16.44
CA ARG A 239 -16.46 -24.86 -16.96
C ARG A 239 -14.95 -24.57 -16.96
N GLY A 240 -14.20 -25.37 -16.20
CA GLY A 240 -12.74 -25.21 -16.09
C GLY A 240 -12.29 -24.11 -15.12
N LEU A 241 -13.23 -23.52 -14.35
CA LEU A 241 -12.91 -22.64 -13.23
C LEU A 241 -12.07 -23.39 -12.21
N ARG A 242 -10.97 -22.78 -11.76
CA ARG A 242 -10.09 -23.30 -10.72
C ARG A 242 -10.30 -22.52 -9.43
N ASN A 243 -10.99 -23.11 -8.46
CA ASN A 243 -11.11 -22.51 -7.14
C ASN A 243 -9.90 -22.89 -6.29
N LEU A 244 -9.02 -21.92 -6.04
CA LEU A 244 -7.82 -22.09 -5.23
C LEU A 244 -7.92 -21.39 -3.87
N CYS A 245 -9.11 -20.95 -3.45
CA CYS A 245 -9.31 -20.34 -2.14
C CYS A 245 -8.92 -21.31 -1.01
N GLY A 246 -7.93 -20.92 -0.21
CA GLY A 246 -7.38 -21.75 0.87
C GLY A 246 -6.56 -22.95 0.41
N ALA A 247 -6.32 -23.10 -0.91
CA ALA A 247 -5.60 -24.23 -1.50
C ALA A 247 -4.16 -23.89 -1.92
N THR A 248 -3.70 -22.66 -1.68
CA THR A 248 -2.35 -22.20 -2.03
C THR A 248 -1.51 -21.91 -0.79
N GLY A 249 -0.28 -22.45 -0.76
CA GLY A 249 0.80 -21.84 0.01
C GLY A 249 1.39 -20.62 -0.72
N TRP A 250 2.41 -19.99 -0.14
CA TRP A 250 3.04 -18.79 -0.72
C TRP A 250 3.66 -19.04 -2.10
N ASP A 251 4.43 -20.12 -2.28
CA ASP A 251 5.06 -20.46 -3.57
C ASP A 251 4.01 -20.66 -4.67
N ALA A 252 2.98 -21.46 -4.38
CA ALA A 252 1.89 -21.73 -5.32
C ALA A 252 1.09 -20.46 -5.65
N LEU A 253 0.87 -19.56 -4.68
CA LEU A 253 0.20 -18.29 -4.93
C LEU A 253 1.02 -17.41 -5.89
N VAL A 254 2.33 -17.27 -5.64
CA VAL A 254 3.25 -16.52 -6.51
C VAL A 254 3.25 -17.10 -7.91
N GLU A 255 3.37 -18.41 -8.05
CA GLU A 255 3.40 -19.09 -9.36
C GLU A 255 2.08 -18.89 -10.13
N VAL A 256 0.94 -19.06 -9.46
CA VAL A 256 -0.36 -18.88 -10.08
C VAL A 256 -0.54 -17.44 -10.53
N VAL A 257 -0.29 -16.47 -9.65
CA VAL A 257 -0.47 -15.04 -9.96
C VAL A 257 0.45 -14.63 -11.11
N ALA A 258 1.72 -15.03 -11.08
CA ALA A 258 2.73 -14.68 -12.10
C ALA A 258 2.36 -15.14 -13.52
N GLY A 259 1.47 -16.12 -13.68
CA GLY A 259 1.04 -16.62 -14.99
C GLY A 259 -0.20 -15.94 -15.56
N LEU A 260 -0.92 -15.13 -14.79
CA LEU A 260 -2.21 -14.59 -15.21
C LEU A 260 -2.08 -13.49 -16.27
N ASP A 261 -3.16 -13.28 -17.04
CA ASP A 261 -3.29 -12.17 -17.98
C ASP A 261 -3.86 -10.91 -17.32
N LEU A 262 -4.70 -11.09 -16.30
CA LEU A 262 -5.33 -10.03 -15.56
C LEU A 262 -5.73 -10.54 -14.17
N VAL A 263 -5.61 -9.70 -13.16
CA VAL A 263 -6.15 -9.94 -11.82
C VAL A 263 -7.24 -8.92 -11.53
N LEU A 264 -8.47 -9.40 -11.37
CA LEU A 264 -9.60 -8.62 -10.83
C LEU A 264 -9.62 -8.76 -9.31
N THR A 265 -9.49 -7.65 -8.59
CA THR A 265 -9.29 -7.70 -7.13
C THR A 265 -9.80 -6.45 -6.43
N PRO A 266 -10.29 -6.56 -5.18
CA PRO A 266 -10.35 -5.41 -4.29
C PRO A 266 -8.94 -5.05 -3.76
N ASP A 267 -8.85 -4.02 -2.92
CA ASP A 267 -7.64 -3.62 -2.20
C ASP A 267 -7.21 -4.71 -1.19
N THR A 268 -6.28 -5.58 -1.60
CA THR A 268 -5.81 -6.74 -0.83
C THR A 268 -4.31 -7.00 -1.06
N GLY A 269 -3.68 -7.82 -0.22
CA GLY A 269 -2.29 -8.23 -0.43
C GLY A 269 -2.04 -8.89 -1.79
N THR A 270 -3.00 -9.67 -2.32
CA THR A 270 -2.87 -10.33 -3.63
C THR A 270 -2.85 -9.32 -4.79
N MET A 271 -3.53 -8.18 -4.65
CA MET A 271 -3.42 -7.08 -5.62
C MET A 271 -1.98 -6.55 -5.70
N HIS A 272 -1.35 -6.32 -4.55
CA HIS A 272 0.02 -5.84 -4.51
C HIS A 272 1.01 -6.89 -5.02
N LEU A 273 0.76 -8.17 -4.76
CA LEU A 273 1.55 -9.26 -5.33
C LEU A 273 1.47 -9.30 -6.86
N ALA A 274 0.27 -9.12 -7.43
CA ALA A 274 0.10 -9.06 -8.88
C ALA A 274 0.89 -7.88 -9.49
N ALA A 275 0.80 -6.70 -8.87
CA ALA A 275 1.59 -5.54 -9.27
C ALA A 275 3.11 -5.80 -9.15
N HIS A 276 3.56 -6.43 -8.06
CA HIS A 276 4.96 -6.81 -7.86
C HIS A 276 5.50 -7.71 -8.99
N LEU A 277 4.67 -8.64 -9.46
CA LEU A 277 5.02 -9.61 -10.50
C LEU A 277 4.86 -9.06 -11.93
N GLY A 278 4.42 -7.81 -12.09
CA GLY A 278 4.16 -7.21 -13.40
C GLY A 278 2.96 -7.83 -14.10
N VAL A 279 1.94 -8.25 -13.36
CA VAL A 279 0.69 -8.78 -13.88
C VAL A 279 -0.36 -7.67 -13.87
N PRO A 280 -1.11 -7.45 -14.97
CA PRO A 280 -2.14 -6.43 -15.04
C PRO A 280 -3.17 -6.59 -13.92
N VAL A 281 -3.58 -5.46 -13.34
CA VAL A 281 -4.56 -5.41 -12.25
C VAL A 281 -5.73 -4.57 -12.71
N LEU A 282 -6.93 -5.12 -12.61
CA LEU A 282 -8.17 -4.36 -12.61
C LEU A 282 -8.69 -4.32 -11.17
N ALA A 283 -8.49 -3.20 -10.48
CA ALA A 283 -8.86 -3.09 -9.07
C ALA A 283 -10.21 -2.39 -8.89
N THR A 284 -11.03 -2.88 -7.95
CA THR A 284 -12.28 -2.23 -7.54
C THR A 284 -12.10 -1.59 -6.18
N PHE A 285 -12.13 -0.26 -6.12
CA PHE A 285 -11.88 0.51 -4.92
C PHE A 285 -13.19 1.13 -4.42
N LEU A 286 -13.63 0.72 -3.24
CA LEU A 286 -14.84 1.21 -2.59
C LEU A 286 -14.70 1.24 -1.07
N SER A 287 -15.68 1.87 -0.41
CA SER A 287 -15.68 2.10 1.04
C SER A 287 -14.42 2.88 1.48
N SER A 288 -13.57 2.29 2.32
CA SER A 288 -12.36 2.92 2.84
C SER A 288 -11.17 2.82 1.89
N ALA A 289 -11.24 2.08 0.78
CA ALA A 289 -10.13 1.95 -0.16
C ALA A 289 -9.97 3.22 -1.02
N TRP A 290 -8.73 3.72 -1.13
CA TRP A 290 -8.39 4.88 -1.97
C TRP A 290 -7.11 4.63 -2.78
N CYS A 291 -7.21 4.72 -4.11
CA CYS A 291 -6.11 4.33 -5.01
C CYS A 291 -4.82 5.12 -4.79
N TYR A 292 -4.90 6.41 -4.43
CA TYR A 292 -3.71 7.22 -4.17
C TYR A 292 -3.00 6.85 -2.86
N GLU A 293 -3.61 6.05 -1.97
CA GLU A 293 -2.98 5.56 -0.74
C GLU A 293 -2.44 4.13 -0.89
N THR A 294 -3.23 3.23 -1.51
CA THR A 294 -2.94 1.78 -1.57
C THR A 294 -3.17 1.16 -2.95
N GLY A 295 -3.25 1.96 -4.02
CA GLY A 295 -3.40 1.44 -5.37
C GLY A 295 -2.24 0.54 -5.82
N PRO A 296 -2.47 -0.30 -6.86
CA PRO A 296 -1.43 -1.15 -7.41
C PRO A 296 -0.25 -0.30 -7.92
N TYR A 297 0.95 -0.62 -7.43
CA TYR A 297 2.15 0.19 -7.65
C TYR A 297 2.82 -0.19 -8.97
N GLY A 298 3.04 0.78 -9.86
CA GLY A 298 3.63 0.60 -11.19
C GLY A 298 2.69 1.01 -12.32
N GLN A 299 3.11 0.73 -13.55
CA GLN A 299 2.38 1.08 -14.77
C GLN A 299 1.59 -0.12 -15.33
N GLY A 300 0.48 0.16 -16.00
CA GLY A 300 -0.33 -0.86 -16.69
C GLY A 300 -1.45 -1.46 -15.85
N HIS A 301 -1.86 -0.79 -14.78
CA HIS A 301 -3.02 -1.18 -13.96
C HIS A 301 -4.20 -0.21 -14.19
N LEU A 302 -5.42 -0.72 -13.99
CA LEU A 302 -6.67 0.02 -14.06
C LEU A 302 -7.37 -0.05 -12.71
N VAL A 303 -7.80 1.09 -12.18
CA VAL A 303 -8.57 1.16 -10.93
C VAL A 303 -9.93 1.78 -11.18
N LEU A 304 -10.99 1.06 -10.82
CA LEU A 304 -12.36 1.55 -10.76
C LEU A 304 -12.62 2.06 -9.34
N GLN A 305 -12.54 3.38 -9.14
CA GLN A 305 -12.68 4.02 -7.84
C GLN A 305 -14.11 4.54 -7.66
N ALA A 306 -14.77 4.14 -6.57
CA ALA A 306 -15.99 4.79 -6.12
C ALA A 306 -15.70 6.25 -5.78
N ASN A 307 -16.41 7.16 -6.44
CA ASN A 307 -16.29 8.60 -6.29
C ASN A 307 -17.61 9.20 -5.79
N LEU A 308 -18.01 8.77 -4.60
CA LEU A 308 -19.11 9.36 -3.86
C LEU A 308 -18.57 10.41 -2.88
N GLU A 309 -19.39 11.38 -2.47
CA GLU A 309 -19.00 12.40 -1.49
C GLU A 309 -18.48 11.79 -0.18
N CYS A 310 -19.11 10.71 0.30
CA CYS A 310 -18.70 10.01 1.52
C CYS A 310 -17.45 9.13 1.37
N ALA A 311 -16.92 8.95 0.16
CA ALA A 311 -15.74 8.12 -0.12
C ALA A 311 -14.45 8.96 -0.17
N PRO A 312 -13.29 8.43 0.28
CA PRO A 312 -13.15 7.18 1.02
C PRO A 312 -13.67 7.33 2.46
N CYS A 313 -14.53 6.40 2.90
CA CYS A 313 -15.14 6.50 4.23
C CYS A 313 -14.24 5.94 5.34
N LEU A 314 -14.58 6.25 6.60
CA LEU A 314 -13.92 5.63 7.76
C LEU A 314 -14.45 4.21 7.98
N GLU A 315 -13.55 3.24 8.06
CA GLU A 315 -13.92 1.83 8.17
C GLU A 315 -14.64 1.50 9.49
N ALA A 316 -14.31 2.22 10.56
CA ALA A 316 -14.96 2.07 11.87
C ALA A 316 -16.38 2.65 11.91
N GLN A 317 -16.77 3.48 10.94
CA GLN A 317 -18.07 4.15 10.93
C GLN A 317 -19.08 3.40 10.05
N PRO A 318 -20.34 3.21 10.48
CA PRO A 318 -21.37 2.59 9.66
C PRO A 318 -21.59 3.39 8.37
N CYS A 319 -22.05 2.72 7.31
CA CYS A 319 -22.39 3.41 6.07
C CYS A 319 -23.53 4.40 6.34
N PRO A 320 -23.38 5.70 5.99
CA PRO A 320 -24.41 6.71 6.24
C PRO A 320 -25.67 6.47 5.41
N VAL A 321 -25.56 5.71 4.32
CA VAL A 321 -26.68 5.34 3.46
C VAL A 321 -27.20 3.97 3.92
N GLN A 322 -28.40 3.97 4.49
CA GLN A 322 -29.13 2.77 4.92
C GLN A 322 -30.24 2.45 3.91
N MET A 323 -29.87 1.92 2.74
CA MET A 323 -30.86 1.28 1.86
C MET A 323 -30.57 -0.23 1.79
N GLU A 324 -31.46 -1.03 2.37
CA GLU A 324 -31.46 -2.50 2.29
C GLU A 324 -30.15 -3.19 2.70
N GLY A 325 -29.40 -2.61 3.64
CA GLY A 325 -28.14 -3.19 4.13
C GLY A 325 -26.99 -3.16 3.12
N GLN A 326 -27.11 -2.44 2.00
CA GLN A 326 -26.05 -2.28 1.01
C GLN A 326 -25.37 -0.91 1.12
N VAL A 327 -24.04 -0.88 0.97
CA VAL A 327 -23.29 0.38 0.97
C VAL A 327 -23.52 1.14 -0.35
N ALA A 328 -23.66 2.46 -0.29
CA ALA A 328 -24.01 3.28 -1.46
C ALA A 328 -23.03 3.13 -2.64
N CYS A 329 -21.75 2.95 -2.33
CA CYS A 329 -20.69 2.80 -3.31
C CYS A 329 -20.75 1.49 -4.11
N LEU A 330 -21.65 0.55 -3.79
CA LEU A 330 -21.89 -0.64 -4.61
C LEU A 330 -22.74 -0.36 -5.86
N ARG A 331 -23.65 0.62 -5.81
CA ARG A 331 -24.60 0.86 -6.90
C ARG A 331 -23.91 1.10 -8.26
N PRO A 332 -22.86 1.93 -8.34
CA PRO A 332 -22.19 2.16 -9.61
C PRO A 332 -21.50 0.89 -10.17
N PHE A 333 -21.04 -0.03 -9.32
CA PHE A 333 -20.44 -1.30 -9.77
C PHE A 333 -21.48 -2.33 -10.23
N ALA A 334 -22.72 -2.22 -9.74
CA ALA A 334 -23.83 -3.08 -10.17
C ALA A 334 -24.51 -2.59 -11.46
N ALA A 335 -24.14 -1.39 -11.95
CA ALA A 335 -24.72 -0.78 -13.13
C ALA A 335 -24.28 -1.52 -14.41
N PRO A 336 -25.22 -1.96 -15.28
CA PRO A 336 -24.89 -2.66 -16.53
C PRO A 336 -23.94 -1.88 -17.45
N GLU A 337 -23.96 -0.55 -17.37
CA GLU A 337 -23.10 0.37 -18.10
C GLU A 337 -21.62 0.12 -17.83
N LEU A 338 -21.25 -0.41 -16.64
CA LEU A 338 -19.86 -0.73 -16.32
C LEU A 338 -19.27 -1.76 -17.29
N VAL A 339 -20.01 -2.81 -17.62
CA VAL A 339 -19.56 -3.83 -18.58
C VAL A 339 -19.40 -3.21 -19.97
N ARG A 340 -20.30 -2.31 -20.36
CA ARG A 340 -20.22 -1.57 -21.62
C ARG A 340 -18.98 -0.66 -21.66
N TYR A 341 -18.67 0.03 -20.56
CA TYR A 341 -17.43 0.81 -20.43
C TYR A 341 -16.19 -0.06 -20.62
N LEU A 342 -16.12 -1.23 -19.96
CA LEU A 342 -14.98 -2.13 -20.08
C LEU A 342 -14.78 -2.71 -21.48
N SER A 343 -15.84 -2.75 -22.30
CA SER A 343 -15.76 -3.14 -23.71
C SER A 343 -15.28 -2.01 -24.61
N THR A 344 -15.82 -0.81 -24.40
CA THR A 344 -15.73 0.29 -25.37
C THR A 344 -14.65 1.30 -25.02
N HIS A 345 -14.28 1.38 -23.73
CA HIS A 345 -13.46 2.43 -23.14
C HIS A 345 -14.01 3.85 -23.36
N GLU A 346 -15.25 4.00 -23.82
CA GLU A 346 -15.88 5.31 -24.01
C GLU A 346 -16.30 5.89 -22.66
N ALA A 347 -15.79 7.08 -22.34
CA ALA A 347 -16.01 7.72 -21.04
C ALA A 347 -17.50 7.94 -20.69
N SER A 348 -18.35 8.14 -21.70
CA SER A 348 -19.80 8.30 -21.55
C SER A 348 -20.51 7.04 -21.05
N HIS A 349 -19.90 5.86 -21.18
CA HIS A 349 -20.44 4.60 -20.68
C HIS A 349 -20.05 4.29 -19.24
N LEU A 350 -19.13 5.06 -18.63
CA LEU A 350 -18.77 4.83 -17.24
C LEU A 350 -19.95 5.21 -16.32
N PRO A 351 -20.40 4.32 -15.42
CA PRO A 351 -21.48 4.63 -14.47
C PRO A 351 -21.19 5.88 -13.64
N SER A 352 -22.23 6.66 -13.37
CA SER A 352 -22.12 7.80 -12.45
C SER A 352 -21.71 7.33 -11.05
N GLY A 353 -20.81 8.08 -10.43
CA GLY A 353 -20.23 7.72 -9.12
C GLY A 353 -19.00 6.80 -9.21
N LEU A 354 -18.49 6.50 -10.40
CA LEU A 354 -17.15 5.93 -10.60
C LEU A 354 -16.20 6.93 -11.26
N THR A 355 -14.92 6.73 -10.98
CA THR A 355 -13.82 7.27 -11.77
C THR A 355 -12.89 6.11 -12.14
N ALA A 356 -12.55 5.99 -13.42
CA ALA A 356 -11.61 5.00 -13.91
C ALA A 356 -10.22 5.61 -14.03
N PHE A 357 -9.23 5.01 -13.38
CA PHE A 357 -7.86 5.50 -13.29
C PHE A 357 -6.87 4.53 -13.92
N ALA A 358 -6.00 5.04 -14.80
CA ALA A 358 -4.78 4.32 -15.18
C ALA A 358 -3.67 4.61 -14.17
N SER A 359 -2.95 3.58 -13.74
CA SER A 359 -1.78 3.73 -12.87
C SER A 359 -0.58 4.26 -13.65
N ASP A 360 0.16 5.19 -13.05
CA ASP A 360 1.40 5.73 -13.60
C ASP A 360 2.38 6.11 -12.48
N THR A 361 3.59 6.57 -12.82
CA THR A 361 4.60 6.98 -11.86
C THR A 361 5.29 8.28 -12.27
N ASP A 362 5.63 9.11 -11.30
CA ASP A 362 6.45 10.32 -11.50
C ASP A 362 7.67 10.33 -10.55
N ARG A 363 8.35 11.49 -10.44
CA ARG A 363 9.52 11.65 -9.58
C ARG A 363 9.22 11.48 -8.09
N LEU A 364 8.00 11.81 -7.64
CA LEU A 364 7.60 11.61 -6.25
C LEU A 364 7.23 10.15 -6.01
N GLY A 365 6.51 9.51 -6.94
CA GLY A 365 6.03 8.15 -6.72
C GLY A 365 4.90 7.71 -7.63
N GLN A 366 4.09 6.77 -7.15
CA GLN A 366 2.86 6.34 -7.77
C GLN A 366 1.90 7.52 -7.94
N THR A 367 1.26 7.58 -9.11
CA THR A 367 0.19 8.51 -9.44
C THR A 367 -0.85 7.83 -10.32
N PHE A 368 -1.91 8.54 -10.68
CA PHE A 368 -2.98 8.02 -11.50
C PHE A 368 -3.48 9.09 -12.46
N THR A 369 -3.89 8.66 -13.66
CA THR A 369 -4.53 9.51 -14.66
C THR A 369 -5.99 9.08 -14.82
N ALA A 370 -6.92 10.02 -14.67
CA ALA A 370 -8.34 9.76 -14.89
C ALA A 370 -8.59 9.50 -16.38
N LEU A 371 -9.07 8.31 -16.70
CA LEU A 371 -9.47 7.92 -18.06
C LEU A 371 -10.93 8.29 -18.35
N ALA A 372 -11.79 8.20 -17.33
CA ALA A 372 -13.20 8.51 -17.40
C ALA A 372 -13.76 8.80 -16.00
N GLY A 373 -14.86 9.56 -15.95
CA GLY A 373 -15.47 10.02 -14.71
C GLY A 373 -14.75 11.24 -14.11
N PRO A 374 -15.41 11.97 -13.19
CA PRO A 374 -14.85 13.19 -12.61
C PRO A 374 -13.73 12.89 -11.61
N ASP A 375 -12.77 13.80 -11.50
CA ASP A 375 -11.75 13.78 -10.46
C ASP A 375 -11.63 15.15 -9.80
N ASN A 376 -12.59 15.44 -8.92
CA ASN A 376 -12.78 16.76 -8.33
C ASN A 376 -11.60 17.21 -7.45
N GLN A 377 -10.67 16.32 -7.13
CA GLN A 377 -9.52 16.62 -6.26
C GLN A 377 -8.19 16.61 -7.02
N ALA A 378 -8.21 16.50 -8.36
CA ALA A 378 -7.00 16.47 -9.18
C ALA A 378 -6.12 17.70 -8.97
N ASN A 379 -6.72 18.90 -8.94
CA ASN A 379 -5.95 20.13 -8.76
C ASN A 379 -5.31 20.21 -7.37
N LEU A 380 -6.07 19.94 -6.30
CA LEU A 380 -5.53 19.97 -4.94
C LEU A 380 -4.45 18.90 -4.75
N ARG A 381 -4.63 17.71 -5.35
CA ARG A 381 -3.59 16.67 -5.36
C ARG A 381 -2.32 17.10 -6.07
N ALA A 382 -2.42 17.77 -7.21
CA ALA A 382 -1.23 18.25 -7.93
C ALA A 382 -0.42 19.22 -7.05
N HIS A 383 -1.08 20.16 -6.38
CA HIS A 383 -0.44 21.08 -5.45
C HIS A 383 0.18 20.37 -4.23
N PHE A 384 -0.53 19.40 -3.65
CA PHE A 384 0.01 18.60 -2.55
C PHE A 384 1.24 17.79 -2.96
N ARG A 385 1.22 17.18 -4.15
CA ARG A 385 2.36 16.43 -4.68
C ARG A 385 3.56 17.34 -4.95
N ASP A 386 3.34 18.52 -5.53
CA ASP A 386 4.44 19.49 -5.76
C ASP A 386 5.01 20.02 -4.43
N PHE A 387 4.16 20.29 -3.44
CA PHE A 387 4.57 20.64 -2.09
C PHE A 387 5.43 19.54 -1.46
N LEU A 388 4.97 18.28 -1.48
CA LEU A 388 5.75 17.15 -0.96
C LEU A 388 7.06 16.97 -1.70
N SER A 389 7.05 17.08 -3.03
CA SER A 389 8.25 16.94 -3.85
C SER A 389 9.29 18.02 -3.53
N THR A 390 8.84 19.24 -3.24
CA THR A 390 9.70 20.34 -2.79
C THR A 390 10.25 20.09 -1.39
N HIS A 391 9.38 19.70 -0.43
CA HIS A 391 9.77 19.35 0.93
C HIS A 391 10.79 18.20 0.97
N LEU A 392 10.62 17.22 0.09
CA LEU A 392 11.49 16.05 -0.07
C LEU A 392 12.70 16.34 -0.98
N GLY A 393 12.87 17.56 -1.51
CA GLY A 393 14.00 17.89 -2.37
C GLY A 393 14.09 17.07 -3.67
N SER A 394 12.98 16.49 -4.17
CA SER A 394 12.89 15.83 -5.49
C SER A 394 12.60 16.82 -6.63
N GLY A 395 12.59 18.12 -6.31
CA GLY A 395 12.38 19.23 -7.23
C GLY A 395 10.90 19.49 -7.52
N HIS A 396 10.60 20.44 -8.40
CA HIS A 396 9.22 20.75 -8.78
C HIS A 396 8.68 19.72 -9.80
N LEU A 397 7.43 19.32 -9.60
CA LEU A 397 6.63 18.53 -10.53
C LEU A 397 5.84 19.43 -11.49
N GLY A 398 5.67 20.70 -11.12
CA GLY A 398 4.78 21.66 -11.79
C GLY A 398 3.43 21.67 -11.08
N ALA A 399 3.04 22.84 -10.57
CA ALA A 399 1.77 23.00 -9.86
C ALA A 399 0.58 22.82 -10.80
N GLY A 400 -0.59 22.47 -10.24
CA GLY A 400 -1.86 22.46 -10.98
C GLY A 400 -2.28 23.87 -11.42
N GLN A 401 -3.43 23.99 -12.10
CA GLN A 401 -3.93 25.32 -12.51
C GLN A 401 -4.50 26.10 -11.30
N GLY A 402 -4.11 27.37 -11.14
CA GLY A 402 -4.57 28.26 -10.05
C GLY A 402 -3.43 29.12 -9.49
N GLU A 403 -3.75 30.12 -8.64
CA GLU A 403 -2.70 30.88 -7.93
C GLU A 403 -1.96 29.97 -6.94
N PRO A 404 -0.66 29.66 -7.15
CA PRO A 404 0.03 28.63 -6.37
C PRO A 404 0.17 28.99 -4.88
N SER A 405 0.25 30.28 -4.55
CA SER A 405 0.63 30.76 -3.22
C SER A 405 -0.38 30.40 -2.13
N MET A 406 -1.68 30.63 -2.38
CA MET A 406 -2.72 30.43 -1.37
C MET A 406 -2.88 28.95 -0.99
N VAL A 407 -2.93 28.05 -1.98
CA VAL A 407 -3.05 26.60 -1.74
C VAL A 407 -1.81 26.04 -1.05
N LEU A 408 -0.61 26.51 -1.44
CA LEU A 408 0.63 26.10 -0.80
C LEU A 408 0.71 26.57 0.66
N ASN A 409 0.24 27.79 0.96
CA ASN A 409 0.17 28.29 2.34
C ASN A 409 -0.79 27.47 3.19
N GLU A 410 -2.00 27.16 2.68
CA GLU A 410 -2.96 26.31 3.39
C GLU A 410 -2.40 24.90 3.66
N LEU A 411 -1.67 24.33 2.68
CA LEU A 411 -0.99 23.05 2.88
C LEU A 411 0.13 23.17 3.92
N ALA A 412 0.95 24.22 3.88
CA ALA A 412 1.99 24.43 4.87
C ALA A 412 1.42 24.56 6.30
N GLU A 413 0.36 25.35 6.49
CA GLU A 413 -0.32 25.53 7.78
C GLU A 413 -0.93 24.22 8.31
N ARG A 414 -1.42 23.35 7.42
CA ARG A 414 -1.99 22.05 7.80
C ARG A 414 -0.92 21.00 8.09
N LEU A 415 0.20 21.04 7.36
CA LEU A 415 1.21 19.97 7.37
C LEU A 415 2.38 20.28 8.29
N TYR A 416 2.59 21.54 8.68
CA TYR A 416 3.56 21.91 9.70
C TYR A 416 2.87 22.38 10.98
N THR A 417 3.59 22.24 12.09
CA THR A 417 3.19 22.78 13.40
C THR A 417 4.39 23.47 14.01
N GLU A 418 4.18 24.38 14.97
CA GLU A 418 5.27 25.03 15.71
C GLU A 418 6.27 24.00 16.28
N ARG A 419 5.76 22.87 16.79
CA ARG A 419 6.57 21.77 17.31
C ARG A 419 7.61 21.24 16.31
N ASP A 420 7.32 21.25 15.02
CA ASP A 420 8.21 20.70 14.00
C ASP A 420 9.49 21.52 13.80
N TRP A 421 9.52 22.77 14.28
CA TRP A 421 10.68 23.67 14.21
C TRP A 421 11.24 24.01 15.59
N LEU A 422 10.42 23.89 16.66
CA LEU A 422 10.82 24.19 18.04
C LEU A 422 11.49 23.02 18.76
N VAL A 423 11.19 21.77 18.37
CA VAL A 423 11.71 20.58 19.04
C VAL A 423 12.65 19.84 18.08
N PRO A 424 13.88 19.50 18.51
CA PRO A 424 14.79 18.69 17.70
C PRO A 424 14.08 17.41 17.25
N ASP A 425 14.01 17.21 15.93
CA ASP A 425 13.44 15.98 15.38
C ASP A 425 14.36 14.81 15.78
N PRO A 426 13.85 13.70 16.36
CA PRO A 426 14.67 12.51 16.57
C PRO A 426 15.36 12.02 15.28
N GLU A 427 14.81 12.34 14.11
CA GLU A 427 15.43 12.03 12.81
C GLU A 427 16.49 13.05 12.33
N SER A 428 16.62 14.20 13.01
CA SER A 428 17.51 15.32 12.62
C SER A 428 19.01 15.01 12.71
N SER A 429 19.42 13.97 13.44
CA SER A 429 20.83 13.56 13.47
C SER A 429 21.24 12.85 12.17
N GLY A 430 21.84 13.61 11.23
CA GLY A 430 22.35 13.07 9.96
C GLY A 430 21.25 12.59 8.99
N GLY A 431 20.04 13.16 9.08
CA GLY A 431 18.91 12.89 8.20
C GLY A 431 18.59 14.06 7.25
N ARG A 432 17.66 13.85 6.30
CA ARG A 432 17.19 14.89 5.37
C ARG A 432 16.56 16.10 6.10
N PHE A 433 15.96 15.87 7.26
CA PHE A 433 15.29 16.89 8.08
C PHE A 433 16.22 17.60 9.07
N ALA A 434 17.53 17.35 9.00
CA ALA A 434 18.53 17.93 9.90
C ALA A 434 18.73 19.45 9.75
N ARG A 435 18.39 20.04 8.60
CA ARG A 435 18.90 21.36 8.19
C ARG A 435 17.99 22.54 8.46
N LEU A 436 16.86 22.38 9.11
CA LEU A 436 15.97 23.52 9.36
C LEU A 436 16.38 24.37 10.57
N CYS A 437 17.18 23.82 11.50
CA CYS A 437 17.68 24.58 12.67
C CYS A 437 19.13 25.08 12.51
N SER A 438 19.96 24.46 11.65
CA SER A 438 21.37 24.85 11.52
C SER A 438 21.55 26.21 10.85
N ASP A 439 20.67 26.55 9.90
CA ASP A 439 20.82 27.76 9.07
C ASP A 439 20.31 29.02 9.77
N ILE A 440 19.56 28.85 10.88
CA ILE A 440 19.14 29.97 11.75
C ILE A 440 20.29 30.35 12.71
N GLN A 441 21.13 29.40 13.11
CA GLN A 441 22.27 29.67 14.01
C GLN A 441 23.51 30.22 13.31
N SER A 442 23.59 30.15 11.97
CA SER A 442 24.72 30.68 11.20
C SER A 442 24.56 32.12 10.70
N ASN A 443 23.41 32.78 10.95
CA ASN A 443 23.15 34.14 10.49
C ASN A 443 23.31 35.23 11.56
N ASP A 444 23.83 34.89 12.75
CA ASP A 444 24.06 35.88 13.82
C ASP A 444 25.45 36.57 13.79
N ASP A 445 26.28 36.33 12.76
CA ASP A 445 27.60 36.96 12.62
C ASP A 445 27.74 37.77 11.31
N ASN A 446 26.99 38.88 11.19
CA ASN A 446 27.43 40.17 10.63
C ASN A 446 26.22 41.06 10.27
N THR A 447 25.92 42.04 11.11
CA THR A 447 25.97 43.47 10.74
C THR A 447 25.70 44.29 12.00
N ALA A 448 26.77 44.83 12.56
CA ALA A 448 26.71 46.03 13.36
C ALA A 448 26.48 47.24 12.44
N TYR A 449 25.64 48.16 12.93
CA TYR A 449 25.23 49.47 12.40
C TYR A 449 24.03 49.51 11.46
#